data_AF-A0A918ZG57-F1
#
_entry.id   AF-A0A918ZG57-F1
#
_cell.length_a   1.000
_cell.length_b   1.000
_cell.length_c   1.000
_cell.angle_alpha   90.00
_cell.angle_beta   90.00
_cell.angle_gamma   90.00
#
_symmetry.space_group_name_H-M   'P 1'
#
loop_
_entity.id
_entity.type
_entity.pdbx_description
1 polymer ?
#
loop_
_entity_poly.entity_id
_entity_poly.type
_entity_poly.pdbx_seq_one_letter_code
_entity_poly.pdbx_strand_id
1 'polypeptide(L)'
;MGYRVLVRPDGSFSRIGNLDGSLDNVSDEELLRLRPADRDDEDQPERPCSRCGGDLLLYWHGPLMTGVWMELCPACDSHRPAARAFIRWYRDADRDPKVLPQLFEDWETETMRAHGWVRGPQPTPPHSPPAPPGLTPRGRG
;
A
#
# COMPACT_ATOMS: atom_id res chain seq x y z
N MET A 1 -4.29 -11.21 2.60
CA MET A 1 -4.65 -10.52 1.34
C MET A 1 -3.43 -9.74 0.89
N GLY A 2 -2.88 -10.04 -0.28
CA GLY A 2 -1.70 -9.35 -0.82
C GLY A 2 -2.10 -8.08 -1.58
N TYR A 3 -1.19 -7.12 -1.63
CA TYR A 3 -1.30 -5.93 -2.47
C TYR A 3 0.09 -5.45 -2.87
N ARG A 4 0.17 -4.72 -3.98
CA ARG A 4 1.40 -4.04 -4.44
C ARG A 4 1.14 -2.53 -4.44
N VAL A 5 2.11 -1.75 -3.95
CA VAL A 5 2.08 -0.29 -3.98
C VAL A 5 2.95 0.18 -5.14
N LEU A 6 2.41 1.08 -5.95
CA LEU A 6 3.09 1.69 -7.07
C LEU A 6 3.29 3.17 -6.79
N VAL A 7 4.54 3.64 -6.82
CA VAL A 7 4.88 5.06 -6.58
C VAL A 7 5.31 5.69 -7.89
N ARG A 8 4.70 6.83 -8.23
CA ARG A 8 5.04 7.62 -9.40
C ARG A 8 6.19 8.59 -9.10
N PRO A 9 6.88 9.11 -10.13
CA PRO A 9 7.95 10.11 -9.95
C PRO A 9 7.49 11.42 -9.29
N ASP A 10 6.21 11.78 -9.42
CA ASP A 10 5.59 12.92 -8.73
C ASP A 10 5.29 12.62 -7.23
N GLY A 11 5.53 11.38 -6.80
CA GLY A 11 5.27 10.84 -5.48
C GLY A 11 3.80 10.60 -5.15
N SER A 12 2.90 10.71 -6.13
CA SER A 12 1.59 10.07 -6.04
C SER A 12 1.75 8.55 -6.07
N PHE A 13 0.80 7.82 -5.50
CA PHE A 13 0.90 6.36 -5.45
C PHE A 13 -0.46 5.68 -5.51
N SER A 14 -0.47 4.42 -5.92
CA SER A 14 -1.67 3.60 -6.05
C SER A 14 -1.45 2.20 -5.49
N ARG A 15 -2.53 1.55 -5.04
CA ARG A 15 -2.50 0.17 -4.58
C ARG A 15 -3.23 -0.71 -5.58
N ILE A 16 -2.55 -1.76 -6.01
CA ILE A 16 -3.14 -2.80 -6.86
C ILE A 16 -3.37 -4.03 -5.98
N GLY A 17 -4.62 -4.51 -5.96
CA GLY A 17 -4.96 -5.73 -5.24
C GLY A 17 -4.20 -6.91 -5.84
N ASN A 18 -3.51 -7.68 -5.00
CA ASN A 18 -2.79 -8.89 -5.39
C ASN A 18 -3.35 -10.08 -4.61
N LEU A 19 -4.64 -10.36 -4.83
CA LEU A 19 -5.37 -11.33 -4.02
C LEU A 19 -4.97 -12.78 -4.33
N ASP A 20 -4.47 -13.03 -5.54
CA ASP A 20 -4.06 -14.34 -6.06
C ASP A 20 -2.53 -14.55 -6.09
N GLY A 21 -1.75 -13.55 -5.66
CA GLY A 21 -0.28 -13.59 -5.71
C GLY A 21 0.29 -13.42 -7.12
N SER A 22 -0.54 -13.21 -8.14
CA SER A 22 -0.10 -13.09 -9.54
C SER A 22 0.87 -11.93 -9.79
N LEU A 23 0.86 -10.92 -8.93
CA LEU A 23 1.71 -9.73 -9.04
C LEU A 23 3.02 -9.83 -8.24
N ASP A 24 3.31 -10.96 -7.58
CA ASP A 24 4.52 -11.10 -6.75
C ASP A 24 5.81 -11.14 -7.59
N ASN A 25 5.72 -11.66 -8.82
CA ASN A 25 6.86 -11.77 -9.75
C ASN A 25 6.88 -10.67 -10.83
N VAL A 26 5.96 -9.69 -10.73
CA VAL A 26 5.81 -8.62 -11.73
C VAL A 26 6.69 -7.44 -11.32
N SER A 27 7.57 -7.00 -12.22
CA SER A 27 8.42 -5.83 -11.99
C SER A 27 7.60 -4.55 -11.88
N ASP A 28 8.13 -3.51 -11.22
CA ASP A 28 7.42 -2.24 -11.06
C ASP A 28 7.11 -1.56 -12.41
N GLU A 29 7.96 -1.78 -13.43
CA GLU A 29 7.77 -1.32 -14.81
C GLU A 29 6.60 -2.03 -15.51
N GLU A 30 6.46 -3.34 -15.30
CA GLU A 30 5.32 -4.11 -15.81
C GLU A 30 4.04 -3.78 -15.04
N LEU A 31 4.15 -3.54 -13.73
CA LEU A 31 3.05 -3.11 -12.88
C LEU A 31 2.47 -1.76 -13.35
N LEU A 32 3.34 -0.82 -13.76
CA LEU A 32 2.96 0.47 -14.36
C LEU A 32 2.13 0.28 -15.65
N ARG A 33 2.45 -0.74 -16.46
CA ARG A 33 1.76 -1.01 -17.74
C ARG A 33 0.42 -1.73 -17.55
N LEU A 34 0.23 -2.43 -16.44
CA LEU A 34 -1.00 -3.17 -16.13
C LEU A 34 -2.14 -2.28 -15.60
N ARG A 35 -1.91 -0.98 -15.41
CA ARG A 35 -2.95 -0.06 -14.96
C ARG A 35 -4.07 0.02 -16.03
N PRO A 36 -5.35 -0.18 -15.65
CA PRO A 36 -6.45 0.37 -16.43
C PRO A 36 -6.22 1.88 -16.57
N ALA A 37 -6.27 2.41 -17.79
CA ALA A 37 -5.97 3.82 -18.05
C ALA A 37 -6.81 4.78 -17.19
N ASP A 38 -8.01 4.40 -16.78
CA ASP A 38 -8.98 5.33 -16.21
C ASP A 38 -9.59 4.81 -14.91
N ARG A 39 -9.20 5.45 -13.80
CA ARG A 39 -10.13 5.90 -12.78
C ARG A 39 -9.54 7.20 -12.24
N ASP A 40 -10.00 8.31 -12.82
CA ASP A 40 -9.90 9.69 -12.37
C ASP A 40 -9.06 9.90 -11.10
N ASP A 41 -7.75 10.05 -11.30
CA ASP A 41 -6.89 10.76 -10.33
C ASP A 41 -7.18 12.27 -10.40
N GLU A 42 -7.70 12.77 -11.54
CA GLU A 42 -7.89 14.20 -11.81
C GLU A 42 -9.23 14.79 -11.30
N ASP A 43 -10.23 13.97 -10.94
CA ASP A 43 -11.59 14.45 -10.59
C ASP A 43 -12.04 14.02 -9.19
N GLN A 44 -11.12 13.63 -8.30
CA GLN A 44 -11.49 13.42 -6.90
C GLN A 44 -11.54 14.80 -6.23
N PRO A 45 -12.74 15.36 -5.94
CA PRO A 45 -12.84 16.69 -5.36
C PRO A 45 -12.02 16.74 -4.08
N GLU A 46 -11.30 17.84 -3.84
CA GLU A 46 -10.59 18.08 -2.59
C GLU A 46 -11.59 17.98 -1.44
N ARG A 47 -11.66 16.79 -0.82
CA ARG A 47 -12.57 16.55 0.30
C ARG A 47 -11.90 17.13 1.54
N PRO A 48 -12.52 18.12 2.20
CA PRO A 48 -11.98 18.61 3.46
C PRO A 48 -12.07 17.48 4.50
N CYS A 49 -11.17 17.51 5.47
CA CYS A 49 -11.14 16.58 6.59
C CYS A 49 -12.50 16.57 7.29
N SER A 50 -13.14 15.40 7.37
CA SER A 50 -14.44 15.26 8.03
C SER A 50 -14.44 15.71 9.50
N ARG A 51 -13.28 15.68 10.15
CA ARG A 51 -13.10 16.01 11.58
C ARG A 51 -12.90 17.50 11.85
N CYS A 52 -12.21 18.23 10.97
CA CYS A 52 -11.84 19.63 11.22
C CYS A 52 -12.08 20.58 10.05
N GLY A 53 -12.56 20.09 8.90
CA GLY A 53 -12.79 20.88 7.69
C GLY A 53 -11.53 21.35 6.96
N GLY A 54 -10.33 20.98 7.43
CA GLY A 54 -9.06 21.40 6.83
C GLY A 54 -8.56 20.46 5.73
N ASP A 55 -7.42 20.80 5.14
CA ASP A 55 -6.87 20.05 4.01
C ASP A 55 -6.42 18.64 4.40
N LEU A 56 -6.73 17.68 3.53
CA LEU A 56 -6.26 16.30 3.64
C LEU A 56 -4.99 16.12 2.79
N LEU A 57 -4.00 15.41 3.35
CA LEU A 57 -2.86 14.95 2.56
C LEU A 57 -3.21 13.70 1.75
N LEU A 58 -4.10 12.86 2.28
CA LEU A 58 -4.49 11.62 1.65
C LEU A 58 -5.94 11.28 2.03
N TYR A 59 -6.71 10.87 1.03
CA TYR A 59 -8.02 10.27 1.19
C TYR A 59 -7.99 8.89 0.53
N TRP A 60 -8.33 7.84 1.29
CA TRP A 60 -8.09 6.47 0.87
C TRP A 60 -9.23 5.54 1.22
N HIS A 61 -9.56 4.61 0.33
CA HIS A 61 -10.52 3.55 0.63
C HIS A 61 -9.83 2.42 1.38
N GLY A 62 -10.27 2.14 2.61
CA GLY A 62 -9.76 1.05 3.42
C GLY A 62 -9.88 -0.32 2.74
N PRO A 63 -9.29 -1.38 3.32
CA PRO A 63 -9.34 -2.73 2.78
C PRO A 63 -10.76 -3.13 2.35
N LEU A 64 -10.87 -3.84 1.22
CA LEU A 64 -12.13 -4.37 0.71
C LEU A 64 -12.90 -5.04 1.87
N MET A 65 -14.21 -4.80 1.98
CA MET A 65 -15.13 -5.25 3.04
C MET A 65 -15.23 -4.38 4.30
N THR A 66 -14.32 -3.44 4.55
CA THR A 66 -14.39 -2.61 5.76
C THR A 66 -15.37 -1.43 5.61
N GLY A 67 -15.57 -0.94 4.39
CA GLY A 67 -16.37 0.27 4.11
C GLY A 67 -15.82 1.56 4.72
N VAL A 68 -14.60 1.51 5.28
CA VAL A 68 -13.97 2.64 5.97
C VAL A 68 -13.29 3.53 4.94
N TRP A 69 -13.65 4.81 4.93
CA TRP A 69 -12.85 5.85 4.29
C TRP A 69 -11.83 6.37 5.29
N MET A 70 -10.58 6.44 4.84
CA MET A 70 -9.43 6.76 5.65
C MET A 70 -8.89 8.11 5.24
N GLU A 71 -8.70 8.99 6.22
CA GLU A 71 -8.27 10.37 6.04
C GLU A 71 -6.92 10.56 6.74
N LEU A 72 -5.93 11.10 6.02
CA LEU A 72 -4.68 11.57 6.61
C LEU A 72 -4.74 13.10 6.73
N CYS A 73 -5.14 13.57 7.91
CA CYS A 73 -5.24 15.00 8.20
C CYS A 73 -4.06 15.45 9.06
N PRO A 74 -3.22 16.42 8.62
CA PRO A 74 -2.10 16.91 9.42
C PRO A 74 -2.50 17.50 10.77
N ALA A 75 -3.66 18.16 10.84
CA ALA A 75 -4.14 18.76 12.07
C ALA A 75 -4.61 17.68 13.05
N CYS A 76 -5.47 16.76 12.58
CA CYS A 76 -6.07 15.76 13.45
C CYS A 76 -5.14 14.60 13.79
N ASP A 77 -4.29 14.15 12.87
CA ASP A 77 -3.54 12.89 13.02
C ASP A 77 -2.08 13.06 13.47
N SER A 78 -1.60 14.30 13.64
CA SER A 78 -0.22 14.56 14.08
C SER A 78 0.17 13.95 15.42
N HIS A 79 -0.81 13.62 16.27
CA HIS A 79 -0.58 12.98 17.57
C HIS A 79 -0.43 11.46 17.47
N ARG A 80 -0.86 10.85 16.36
CA ARG A 80 -0.83 9.40 16.16
C ARG A 80 0.52 8.99 15.57
N PRO A 81 1.27 8.05 16.18
CA PRO A 81 2.63 7.72 15.76
C PRO A 81 2.79 7.41 14.27
N ALA A 82 1.99 6.50 13.71
CA ALA A 82 2.15 6.06 12.32
C ALA A 82 1.68 7.15 11.35
N ALA A 83 0.52 7.75 11.60
CA ALA A 83 0.04 8.87 10.80
C ALA A 83 1.02 10.06 10.81
N ARG A 84 1.62 10.40 11.95
CA ARG A 84 2.66 11.45 12.04
C ARG A 84 3.88 11.12 11.20
N ALA A 85 4.36 9.88 11.22
CA ALA A 85 5.48 9.46 10.38
C ALA A 85 5.13 9.61 8.90
N PHE A 86 3.92 9.22 8.53
CA PHE A 86 3.45 9.32 7.15
C PHE A 86 3.27 10.78 6.69
N ILE A 87 2.69 11.65 7.54
CA ILE A 87 2.58 13.10 7.29
C ILE A 87 3.96 13.72 7.03
N ARG A 88 4.98 13.33 7.80
CA ARG A 88 6.35 13.82 7.62
C ARG A 88 6.91 13.40 6.27
N TRP A 89 6.77 12.12 5.91
CA TRP A 89 7.19 11.61 4.61
C TRP A 89 6.46 12.33 3.46
N TYR A 90 5.16 12.59 3.58
CA TYR A 90 4.38 13.27 2.55
C TYR A 90 4.85 14.70 2.29
N ARG A 91 5.31 15.39 3.34
CA ARG A 91 5.78 16.78 3.30
C ARG A 91 7.26 16.91 2.95
N ASP A 92 8.00 15.81 2.95
CA ASP A 92 9.42 15.80 2.61
C ASP A 92 9.60 15.82 1.09
N ALA A 93 10.39 16.78 0.60
CA ALA A 93 10.68 16.93 -0.82
C ALA A 93 11.65 15.86 -1.33
N ASP A 94 12.52 15.35 -0.44
CA ASP A 94 13.53 14.33 -0.73
C ASP A 94 13.10 12.93 -0.27
N ARG A 95 11.78 12.74 -0.12
CA ARG A 95 11.17 11.52 0.41
C ARG A 95 11.64 10.26 -0.34
N ASP A 96 12.08 9.25 0.41
CA ASP A 96 12.45 7.96 -0.16
C ASP A 96 11.18 7.14 -0.47
N PRO A 97 10.89 6.80 -1.73
CA PRO A 97 9.72 6.00 -2.08
C PRO A 97 9.79 4.56 -1.54
N LYS A 98 10.97 4.05 -1.19
CA LYS A 98 11.14 2.66 -0.71
C LYS A 98 10.52 2.42 0.65
N VAL A 99 10.39 3.45 1.48
CA VAL A 99 9.77 3.33 2.81
C VAL A 99 8.25 3.50 2.79
N LEU A 100 7.69 3.96 1.66
CA LEU A 100 6.26 4.21 1.53
C LEU A 100 5.39 2.99 1.82
N PRO A 101 5.69 1.77 1.32
CA PRO A 101 4.85 0.60 1.59
C PRO A 101 4.68 0.36 3.09
N GLN A 102 5.77 0.46 3.87
CA GLN A 102 5.72 0.27 5.32
C GLN A 102 4.98 1.41 6.03
N LEU A 103 5.25 2.67 5.66
CA LEU A 103 4.57 3.83 6.26
C LEU A 103 3.06 3.79 6.02
N PHE A 104 2.66 3.41 4.80
CA PHE A 104 1.27 3.23 4.43
C PHE A 104 0.66 2.07 5.24
N GLU A 105 1.35 0.94 5.34
CA GLU A 105 0.89 -0.23 6.07
C GLU A 105 0.66 0.06 7.56
N ASP A 106 1.60 0.78 8.19
CA ASP A 106 1.54 1.17 9.58
C ASP A 106 0.39 2.16 9.83
N TRP A 107 0.26 3.18 8.98
CA TRP A 107 -0.85 4.14 9.06
C TRP A 107 -2.20 3.47 8.84
N GLU A 108 -2.28 2.54 7.88
CA GLU A 108 -3.51 1.79 7.61
C GLU A 108 -3.89 0.97 8.84
N THR A 109 -2.94 0.23 9.41
CA THR A 109 -3.15 -0.56 10.64
C THR A 109 -3.61 0.30 11.79
N GLU A 110 -2.94 1.44 12.01
CA GLU A 110 -3.25 2.36 13.09
C GLU A 110 -4.68 2.89 12.94
N THR A 111 -5.04 3.35 11.74
CA THR A 111 -6.38 3.87 11.42
C THR A 111 -7.45 2.81 11.58
N MET A 112 -7.26 1.62 11.02
CA MET A 112 -8.20 0.50 11.18
C MET A 112 -8.39 0.12 12.65
N ARG A 113 -7.31 0.09 13.44
CA ARG A 113 -7.39 -0.18 14.89
C ARG A 113 -8.24 0.86 15.63
N ALA A 114 -8.12 2.13 15.27
CA ALA A 114 -8.96 3.19 15.85
C ALA A 114 -10.46 3.02 15.49
N HIS A 115 -10.76 2.41 14.34
CA HIS A 115 -12.12 2.02 13.94
C HIS A 115 -12.58 0.65 14.49
N GLY A 116 -11.82 0.05 15.41
CA GLY A 116 -12.16 -1.24 16.03
C GLY A 116 -11.82 -2.46 15.17
N TRP A 117 -11.10 -2.28 14.07
CA TRP A 117 -10.66 -3.36 13.20
C TRP A 117 -9.20 -3.72 13.50
N VAL A 118 -8.94 -5.00 13.73
CA VAL A 118 -7.58 -5.52 13.86
C VAL A 118 -7.31 -6.43 12.67
N ARG A 119 -6.13 -6.31 12.05
CA ARG A 119 -5.74 -7.25 11.00
C ARG A 119 -5.69 -8.65 11.59
N GLY A 120 -6.32 -9.61 10.89
CA GLY A 120 -6.15 -11.02 11.19
C GLY A 120 -4.67 -11.44 11.00
N PRO A 121 -4.26 -12.58 11.59
CA PRO A 121 -2.92 -13.10 11.38
C PRO A 121 -2.65 -13.21 9.88
N GLN A 122 -1.51 -12.65 9.45
CA GLN A 122 -1.08 -12.79 8.07
C GLN A 122 -0.85 -14.28 7.81
N PRO A 123 -1.45 -14.88 6.76
CA PRO A 123 -1.09 -16.24 6.39
C PRO A 123 0.41 -16.26 6.11
N THR A 124 1.13 -17.09 6.87
CA THR A 124 2.55 -17.37 6.61
C THR A 124 2.69 -17.71 5.13
N PRO A 125 3.61 -17.05 4.39
CA PRO A 125 3.85 -17.42 3.01
C PRO A 125 4.14 -18.92 2.97
N PRO A 126 3.56 -19.69 2.03
CA PRO A 126 3.86 -21.10 1.92
C PRO A 126 5.37 -21.22 1.78
N HIS A 127 5.99 -21.99 2.69
CA HIS A 127 7.39 -22.35 2.55
C HIS A 127 7.55 -22.93 1.15
N SER A 128 8.35 -22.28 0.30
CA SER A 128 8.70 -22.84 -0.98
C SER A 128 9.21 -24.26 -0.73
N PRO A 129 8.66 -25.29 -1.39
CA PRO A 129 9.19 -26.64 -1.23
C PRO A 129 10.69 -26.60 -1.58
N PRO A 130 11.56 -27.29 -0.82
CA PRO A 130 12.97 -27.36 -1.14
C PRO A 130 13.11 -27.83 -2.60
N ALA A 131 14.00 -27.18 -3.34
CA ALA A 131 14.29 -27.53 -4.73
C ALA A 131 14.53 -29.04 -4.83
N PRO A 132 13.91 -29.74 -5.80
CA PRO A 132 14.13 -31.17 -5.96
C PRO A 132 15.63 -31.42 -6.18
N PRO A 133 16.22 -32.42 -5.48
CA PRO A 133 17.63 -32.73 -5.61
C PRO A 133 17.97 -33.03 -7.07
N GLY A 134 19.07 -32.42 -7.52
CA GLY A 134 19.43 -32.25 -8.93
C GLY A 134 19.33 -33.51 -9.77
N LEU A 135 18.80 -33.33 -10.98
CA LEU A 135 18.97 -34.28 -12.08
C LEU A 135 20.46 -34.41 -12.37
N THR A 136 21.05 -35.53 -11.95
CA THR A 136 22.36 -35.97 -12.46
C THR A 136 22.33 -35.98 -13.99
N PRO A 137 23.29 -35.36 -14.68
CA PRO A 137 23.41 -35.53 -16.12
C PRO A 137 23.86 -36.97 -16.39
N ARG A 138 23.00 -37.76 -17.05
CA ARG A 138 23.41 -39.05 -17.63
C ARG A 138 24.39 -38.78 -18.77
N GLY A 139 25.68 -38.96 -18.51
CA GLY A 139 26.69 -39.07 -19.56
C GLY A 139 26.37 -40.25 -20.47
N ARG A 140 26.36 -40.01 -21.78
CA ARG A 140 26.39 -41.05 -22.80
C ARG A 140 27.83 -41.54 -22.95
N GLY A 141 28.03 -42.83 -22.77
CA GLY A 141 29.19 -43.60 -23.23
C GLY A 141 28.67 -44.85 -23.93
#